data_AF-A0A536YR81-F1
#
_entry.id   AF-A0A536YR81-F1
#
_cell.length_a   1.000
_cell.length_b   1.000
_cell.length_c   1.000
_cell.angle_alpha   90.00
_cell.angle_beta   90.00
_cell.angle_gamma   90.00
#
_symmetry.space_group_name_H-M   'P 1'
#
loop_
_entity.id
_entity.type
_entity.pdbx_description
1 polymer ?
#
loop_
_entity_poly.entity_id
_entity_poly.type
_entity_poly.pdbx_seq_one_letter_code
_entity_poly.pdbx_strand_id
1 'polypeptide(L)' 'MDDKTMQLAAGAIIRDRQNLIIVPVTIPREGAWAAYSLNRDGQIFRVWLLTPAELARPRP' A
#
# COMPACT_ATOMS: atom_id res chain seq x y z
N MET A 1 9.56 10.93 -6.17
CA MET A 1 8.53 10.27 -5.35
C MET A 1 8.45 11.09 -4.10
N ASP A 2 7.34 11.79 -3.87
CA ASP A 2 7.28 12.78 -2.79
C ASP A 2 7.42 12.03 -1.46
N ASP A 3 8.56 12.22 -0.76
CA ASP A 3 8.88 11.64 0.56
C ASP A 3 7.93 12.17 1.66
N LYS A 4 6.63 11.95 1.47
CA LYS A 4 5.56 12.42 2.33
C LYS A 4 5.03 11.25 3.12
N THR A 5 5.35 11.21 4.41
CA THR A 5 4.69 10.32 5.35
C THR A 5 3.21 10.64 5.41
N MET A 6 2.37 9.66 5.12
CA MET A 6 0.91 9.79 5.15
C MET A 6 0.31 8.92 6.26
N GLN A 7 -0.76 9.40 6.89
CA GLN A 7 -1.47 8.62 7.90
C GLN A 7 -2.39 7.58 7.27
N LEU A 8 -2.37 6.39 7.87
CA LEU A 8 -3.39 5.37 7.67
C LEU A 8 -4.66 5.78 8.40
N ALA A 9 -5.80 5.64 7.73
CA ALA A 9 -7.11 5.78 8.35
C ALA A 9 -7.31 4.69 9.41
N ALA A 10 -8.18 4.96 10.39
CA ALA A 10 -8.64 3.93 11.31
C ALA A 10 -9.29 2.78 10.52
N GLY A 11 -8.86 1.54 10.78
CA GLY A 11 -9.34 0.36 10.06
C GLY A 11 -8.80 0.20 8.63
N ALA A 12 -7.75 0.92 8.25
CA ALA A 12 -7.07 0.72 6.97
C ALA A 12 -6.59 -0.74 6.83
N ILE A 13 -6.73 -1.29 5.62
CA ILE A 13 -6.36 -2.68 5.32
C ILE A 13 -5.22 -2.69 4.31
N ILE A 14 -4.13 -3.35 4.69
CA ILE A 14 -3.00 -3.65 3.82
C ILE A 14 -3.15 -5.08 3.32
N ARG A 15 -3.01 -5.26 2.00
CA ARG A 15 -3.04 -6.57 1.36
C ARG A 15 -1.72 -6.91 0.69
N ASP A 16 -1.36 -8.19 0.73
CA ASP A 16 -0.21 -8.71 0.02
C ASP A 16 -0.51 -8.94 -1.47
N ARG A 17 0.50 -9.44 -2.16
CA ARG A 17 0.47 -9.76 -3.59
C ARG A 17 -0.51 -10.90 -3.91
N GLN A 18 -0.92 -11.67 -2.91
CA GLN A 18 -1.90 -12.75 -3.01
C GLN A 18 -3.29 -12.29 -2.54
N ASN A 19 -3.47 -10.97 -2.30
CA ASN A 19 -4.70 -10.33 -1.85
C ASN A 19 -5.15 -10.76 -0.44
N LEU A 20 -4.23 -11.27 0.38
CA LEU A 20 -4.45 -11.62 1.78
C LEU A 20 -4.21 -10.40 2.69
N ILE A 21 -4.91 -10.31 3.82
CA ILE A 21 -4.69 -9.25 4.81
C ILE A 21 -3.32 -9.46 5.47
N ILE A 22 -2.46 -8.44 5.38
CA ILE A 22 -1.12 -8.46 5.95
C ILE A 22 -1.18 -8.19 7.45
N VAL A 23 -0.45 -9.00 8.22
CA VAL A 23 -0.05 -8.66 9.59
C VAL A 23 1.22 -7.80 9.53
N PRO A 24 1.38 -6.77 10.37
CA PRO A 24 2.50 -5.81 10.24
C PRO A 24 3.91 -6.44 10.20
N VAL A 25 4.09 -7.62 10.80
CA VAL A 25 5.36 -8.35 10.86
C VAL A 25 5.83 -8.92 9.53
N THR A 26 4.99 -8.95 8.49
CA THR A 26 5.37 -9.47 7.16
C THR A 26 5.70 -8.38 6.15
N ILE A 27 5.71 -7.10 6.55
CA ILE A 27 6.20 -6.02 5.70
C ILE A 27 7.73 -6.08 5.67
N PRO A 28 8.36 -6.14 4.47
CA PRO A 28 9.82 -6.14 4.36
C PRO A 28 10.44 -4.92 5.06
N ARG A 29 11.58 -5.11 5.72
CA ARG A 29 12.24 -4.04 6.50
C ARG A 29 12.75 -2.91 5.61
N GLU A 30 13.09 -3.25 4.38
CA GLU A 30 13.46 -2.34 3.30
C GLU A 30 12.27 -1.55 2.73
N GLY A 31 11.05 -1.83 3.20
CA GLY A 31 9.82 -1.26 2.67
C GLY A 31 9.30 -2.01 1.43
N ALA A 32 8.14 -1.59 0.93
CA ALA A 32 7.53 -2.19 -0.24
C ALA A 32 6.81 -1.13 -1.08
N TRP A 33 6.87 -1.31 -2.39
CA TRP A 33 6.05 -0.54 -3.32
C TRP A 33 4.58 -0.95 -3.18
N ALA A 34 3.71 0.05 -3.10
CA ALA A 34 2.29 -0.19 -2.91
C ALA A 34 1.43 0.77 -3.75
N ALA A 35 0.31 0.25 -4.24
CA ALA A 35 -0.82 1.07 -4.66
C ALA A 35 -1.70 1.36 -3.44
N TYR A 36 -2.31 2.55 -3.40
CA TYR A 36 -3.20 2.91 -2.30
C TYR A 36 -4.42 3.69 -2.79
N SER A 37 -5.48 3.70 -1.98
CA SER A 37 -6.64 4.56 -2.16
C SER A 37 -6.87 5.41 -0.90
N LEU A 38 -7.31 6.65 -1.10
CA LEU A 38 -7.64 7.56 0.00
C LEU A 38 -9.12 7.48 0.37
N ASN A 39 -9.45 7.75 1.64
CA ASN A 39 -10.82 8.03 2.06
C ASN A 39 -11.19 9.50 1.79
N ARG A 40 -12.41 9.91 2.19
CA ARG A 40 -12.92 11.27 2.01
C ARG A 40 -12.13 12.34 2.78
N ASP A 41 -11.45 11.94 3.85
CA ASP A 41 -10.60 12.80 4.68
C ASP A 41 -9.15 12.87 4.16
N GLY A 42 -8.86 12.24 3.02
CA GLY A 42 -7.52 12.21 2.42
C GLY A 42 -6.52 11.27 3.11
N GLN A 43 -7.00 10.39 3.99
CA GLN A 43 -6.17 9.37 4.66
C GLN A 43 -6.12 8.08 3.85
N ILE A 44 -5.02 7.33 3.98
CA ILE A 44 -4.87 6.05 3.27
C ILE A 44 -5.84 5.02 3.87
N PHE A 45 -6.71 4.43 3.05
CA PHE A 45 -7.73 3.48 3.49
C PHE A 45 -7.49 2.04 3.01
N ARG A 46 -6.99 1.87 1.79
CA ARG A 46 -6.64 0.55 1.24
C ARG A 46 -5.26 0.60 0.64
N VAL A 47 -4.48 -0.45 0.87
CA VAL A 47 -3.11 -0.59 0.39
C VAL A 47 -2.94 -1.99 -0.21
N TRP A 48 -2.28 -2.06 -1.37
CA TRP A 48 -1.91 -3.32 -2.03
C TRP A 48 -0.42 -3.31 -2.34
N LEU A 49 0.30 -4.30 -1.81
CA LEU A 49 1.71 -4.45 -2.13
C LEU A 49 1.89 -4.94 -3.57
N LEU A 50 2.77 -4.27 -4.29
CA LEU A 50 3.05 -4.58 -5.69
C LEU A 50 4.22 -5.56 -5.82
N THR A 51 4.13 -6.41 -6.83
CA THR A 51 5.28 -7.12 -7.41
C THR A 51 6.11 -6.18 -8.28
N PRO A 52 7.39 -6.52 -8.56
CA PRO A 52 8.19 -5.77 -9.52
C PRO A 52 7.54 -5.68 -10.91
N ALA A 53 6.88 -6.75 -11.36
CA ALA A 53 6.19 -6.79 -12.65
C ALA A 53 4.98 -5.83 -12.69
N GLU A 54 4.23 -5.72 -11.60
CA GLU A 54 3.12 -4.76 -11.49
C GLU A 54 3.60 -3.31 -11.43
N LEU A 55 4.72 -3.07 -10.75
CA LEU A 55 5.34 -1.73 -10.70
C LEU A 55 5.77 -1.26 -12.09
N ALA A 56 6.23 -2.18 -12.94
CA ALA A 56 6.67 -1.88 -14.31
C ALA A 56 5.51 -1.64 -15.30
N ARG A 57 4.24 -1.92 -14.91
CA ARG A 57 3.10 -1.65 -15.78
C ARG A 57 2.80 -0.15 -15.85
N PRO A 58 2.61 0.42 -17.06
CA PRO A 58 2.09 1.77 -17.20
C PRO A 58 0.70 1.85 -16.55
N ARG A 59 0.50 2.83 -15.68
CA ARG A 59 -0.82 3.11 -15.11
C ARG A 59 -1.58 4.05 -16.06
N PRO A 60 -2.87 3.79 -16.31
CA PRO A 60 -3.72 4.69 -17.11
C PRO A 60 -3.95 6.03 -16.41
#